data_AF-A0A1W9P3G2-F1
#
_entry.id   AF-A0A1W9P3G2-F1
#
_cell.length_a   1.000
_cell.length_b   1.000
_cell.length_c   1.000
_cell.angle_alpha   90.00
_cell.angle_beta   90.00
_cell.angle_gamma   90.00
#
_symmetry.space_group_name_H-M   'P 1'
#
loop_
_entity.id
_entity.type
_entity.pdbx_description
1 polymer ?
#
loop_
_entity_poly.entity_id
_entity_poly.type
_entity_poly.pdbx_seq_one_letter_code
_entity_poly.pdbx_strand_id
1 'polypeptide(L)'
;MSKNPAIQNAYLAGETAVALQLGHCISYDLDFFTLHRFEENSLLEKIEKVGDFKLEKIAWETTIGKFKDVKFSISITNTLFFFLARSSAKLTFLISEIYQQ
;
A
#
# COMPACT_ATOMS: atom_id res chain seq x y z
N MET A 1 -9.56 -4.35 5.73
CA MET A 1 -9.43 -4.17 4.27
C MET A 1 -10.01 -2.81 3.89
N SER A 2 -9.47 -2.15 2.86
CA SER A 2 -9.86 -0.79 2.49
C SER A 2 -11.30 -0.73 1.97
N LYS A 3 -12.03 0.37 2.27
CA LYS A 3 -13.37 0.64 1.73
C LYS A 3 -13.34 1.18 0.30
N ASN A 4 -12.16 1.57 -0.19
CA ASN A 4 -12.02 2.14 -1.52
C ASN A 4 -11.81 1.02 -2.56
N PRO A 5 -12.65 0.95 -3.62
CA PRO A 5 -12.58 -0.11 -4.63
C PRO A 5 -11.26 -0.12 -5.42
N ALA A 6 -10.54 1.00 -5.51
CA ALA A 6 -9.24 1.07 -6.18
C ALA A 6 -8.15 0.27 -5.43
N ILE A 7 -8.26 0.12 -4.12
CA ILE A 7 -7.24 -0.50 -3.26
C ILE A 7 -7.82 -1.55 -2.29
N GLN A 8 -9.02 -2.07 -2.59
CA GLN A 8 -9.73 -2.99 -1.69
C GLN A 8 -8.91 -4.25 -1.36
N ASN A 9 -8.17 -4.74 -2.35
CA ASN A 9 -7.34 -5.94 -2.26
C ASN A 9 -5.84 -5.65 -2.13
N ALA A 10 -5.49 -4.39 -1.86
CA ALA A 10 -4.13 -3.96 -1.62
C ALA A 10 -3.90 -3.69 -0.13
N TYR A 11 -2.65 -3.79 0.30
CA TYR A 11 -2.20 -3.34 1.61
C TYR A 11 -1.17 -2.22 1.44
N LEU A 12 -1.23 -1.22 2.32
CA LEU A 12 -0.21 -0.20 2.42
C LEU A 12 1.00 -0.81 3.14
N ALA A 13 2.19 -0.65 2.57
CA ALA A 13 3.43 -1.13 3.14
C ALA A 13 4.39 0.04 3.40
N GLY A 14 5.56 -0.30 3.93
CA GLY A 14 6.63 0.65 4.19
C GLY A 14 6.44 1.45 5.47
N GLU A 15 7.33 2.43 5.64
CA GLU A 15 7.38 3.30 6.82
C GLU A 15 6.08 4.10 6.98
N THR A 16 5.41 4.41 5.88
CA THR A 16 4.12 5.12 5.89
C THR A 16 3.01 4.33 6.58
N ALA A 17 2.97 3.02 6.42
CA ALA A 17 2.01 2.18 7.11
C ALA A 17 2.23 2.24 8.63
N VAL A 18 3.49 2.22 9.07
CA VAL A 18 3.88 2.34 10.48
C VAL A 18 3.59 3.75 11.01
N ALA A 19 3.93 4.78 10.24
CA ALA A 19 3.67 6.18 10.58
C ALA A 19 2.18 6.46 10.81
N LEU A 20 1.31 5.93 9.95
CA LEU A 20 -0.14 6.04 10.11
C LEU A 20 -0.68 5.23 11.30
N GLN A 21 -0.11 4.04 11.55
CA GLN A 21 -0.49 3.20 12.69
C GLN A 21 -0.14 3.87 14.03
N LEU A 22 1.00 4.56 14.09
CA LEU A 22 1.52 5.21 15.31
C LEU A 22 1.09 6.68 15.43
N GLY A 23 0.53 7.27 14.37
CA GLY A 23 0.09 8.67 14.35
C GLY A 23 1.21 9.70 14.49
N HIS A 24 2.46 9.31 14.26
CA HIS A 24 3.64 10.05 14.74
C HIS A 24 4.54 10.62 13.64
N CYS A 25 4.27 10.33 12.37
CA CYS A 25 5.07 10.85 11.26
C CYS A 25 4.19 11.19 10.04
N ILE A 26 4.52 12.29 9.36
CA ILE A 26 3.97 12.63 8.05
C ILE A 26 4.82 11.92 7.01
N SER A 27 4.23 11.01 6.26
CA SER A 27 4.90 10.39 5.10
C SER A 27 4.27 10.90 3.81
N TYR A 28 5.12 11.20 2.83
CA TYR A 28 4.74 11.72 1.52
C TYR A 28 4.70 10.63 0.44
N ASP A 29 4.99 9.38 0.78
CA ASP A 29 4.98 8.24 -0.14
C ASP A 29 4.00 7.14 0.32
N LEU A 30 3.03 6.78 -0.53
CA LEU A 30 2.07 5.71 -0.28
C LEU A 30 2.35 4.53 -1.22
N ASP A 31 2.94 3.46 -0.68
CA ASP A 31 3.25 2.25 -1.43
C ASP A 31 2.26 1.13 -1.13
N PHE A 32 1.44 0.78 -2.13
CA PHE A 32 0.47 -0.29 -2.06
C PHE A 32 0.96 -1.54 -2.77
N PHE A 33 0.64 -2.70 -2.18
CA PHE A 33 0.94 -4.00 -2.77
C PHE A 33 -0.29 -4.89 -2.79
N THR A 34 -0.44 -5.67 -3.85
CA THR A 34 -1.57 -6.59 -4.04
C THR A 34 -1.09 -7.94 -4.55
N LEU A 35 -1.76 -9.02 -4.13
CA LEU A 35 -1.59 -10.36 -4.73
C LEU A 35 -2.47 -10.55 -5.97
N HIS A 36 -3.40 -9.63 -6.20
CA HIS A 36 -4.38 -9.74 -7.26
C HIS A 36 -3.88 -8.98 -8.49
N ARG A 37 -3.90 -9.66 -9.63
CA ARG A 37 -3.72 -9.00 -10.92
C ARG A 37 -4.80 -7.95 -11.13
N PHE A 38 -4.37 -6.84 -11.69
CA PHE A 38 -5.23 -5.75 -12.12
C PHE A 38 -4.85 -5.36 -13.53
N GLU A 39 -5.82 -4.84 -14.26
CA GLU A 39 -5.57 -4.19 -15.55
C GLU A 39 -5.34 -2.70 -15.26
N GLU A 40 -4.24 -2.17 -15.79
CA GLU A 40 -3.70 -0.88 -15.40
C GLU A 40 -4.66 0.27 -15.74
N ASN A 41 -5.37 0.21 -16.87
CA ASN A 41 -6.32 1.26 -17.25
C ASN A 41 -7.58 1.26 -16.39
N SER A 42 -8.14 0.07 -16.09
CA SER A 42 -9.29 -0.08 -15.20
C SER A 42 -8.97 0.34 -13.77
N LEU A 43 -7.75 0.08 -13.31
CA LEU A 43 -7.28 0.57 -12.03
C LEU A 43 -7.13 2.10 -12.04
N LEU A 44 -6.53 2.66 -13.08
CA LEU A 44 -6.37 4.10 -13.24
C LEU A 44 -7.71 4.82 -13.19
N GLU A 45 -8.71 4.34 -13.92
CA GLU A 45 -10.08 4.91 -13.91
C GLU A 45 -10.68 4.92 -12.50
N LYS A 46 -10.40 3.89 -11.68
CA LYS A 46 -10.85 3.83 -10.28
C LYS A 46 -10.09 4.81 -9.41
N ILE A 47 -8.78 4.96 -9.61
CA ILE A 47 -7.90 5.87 -8.85
C ILE A 47 -8.28 7.32 -9.12
N GLU A 48 -8.51 7.71 -10.38
CA GLU A 48 -8.91 9.06 -10.78
C GLU A 48 -10.28 9.47 -10.19
N LYS A 49 -11.17 8.50 -9.90
CA LYS A 49 -12.43 8.77 -9.19
C LYS A 49 -12.24 9.07 -7.70
N VAL A 50 -11.08 8.75 -7.11
CA VAL A 50 -10.80 9.00 -5.68
C VAL A 50 -10.42 10.46 -5.44
N GLY A 51 -9.81 11.12 -6.42
CA GLY A 51 -9.37 12.50 -6.33
C GLY A 51 -8.48 12.89 -7.50
N ASP A 52 -7.87 14.08 -7.40
CA ASP A 52 -6.97 14.62 -8.42
C ASP A 52 -5.66 13.80 -8.47
N PHE A 53 -5.68 12.76 -9.27
CA PHE A 53 -4.55 11.86 -9.51
C PHE A 53 -3.81 12.26 -10.78
N LYS A 54 -2.50 12.44 -10.66
CA LYS A 54 -1.61 12.67 -11.80
C LYS A 54 -0.80 11.40 -12.04
N LEU A 55 -1.10 10.72 -13.13
CA LEU A 55 -0.32 9.56 -13.57
C LEU A 55 1.10 10.00 -13.94
N GLU A 56 2.11 9.32 -13.38
CA GLU A 56 3.52 9.54 -13.73
C GLU A 56 4.06 8.40 -14.59
N LYS A 57 3.69 7.16 -14.27
CA LYS A 57 4.22 5.99 -14.96
C LYS A 57 3.29 4.79 -14.84
N ILE A 58 3.14 4.07 -15.95
CA ILE A 58 2.64 2.69 -15.98
C ILE A 58 3.82 1.80 -16.38
N ALA A 59 4.03 0.73 -15.64
CA ALA A 59 4.97 -0.34 -15.96
C ALA A 59 4.26 -1.68 -15.80
N TRP A 60 4.90 -2.76 -16.24
CA TRP A 60 4.35 -4.10 -16.09
C TRP A 60 3.93 -4.37 -14.63
N GLU A 61 2.63 -4.60 -14.40
CA GLU A 61 2.06 -4.90 -13.08
C GLU A 61 2.30 -3.81 -12.01
N THR A 62 2.56 -2.56 -12.43
CA THR A 62 2.86 -1.43 -11.55
C THR A 62 2.29 -0.11 -12.08
N THR A 63 1.57 0.63 -11.24
CA THR A 63 1.07 1.98 -11.53
C THR A 63 1.61 2.98 -10.52
N ILE A 64 2.19 4.09 -11.00
CA ILE A 64 2.79 5.13 -10.17
C ILE A 64 2.22 6.49 -10.57
N GLY A 65 1.88 7.30 -9.57
CA GLY A 65 1.47 8.68 -9.77
C GLY A 65 1.44 9.45 -8.48
N LYS A 66 0.70 10.55 -8.46
CA LYS A 66 0.60 11.43 -7.29
C LYS A 66 -0.82 11.92 -7.06
N PHE A 67 -1.20 12.02 -5.79
CA PHE A 67 -2.33 12.82 -5.35
C PHE A 67 -1.79 14.13 -4.77
N LYS A 68 -1.96 15.24 -5.50
CA LYS A 68 -1.28 16.52 -5.21
C LYS A 68 0.24 16.30 -5.11
N ASP A 69 0.80 16.41 -3.91
CA ASP A 69 2.22 16.26 -3.60
C ASP A 69 2.57 14.90 -2.96
N VAL A 70 1.58 14.03 -2.74
CA VAL A 70 1.77 12.71 -2.15
C VAL A 70 1.95 11.67 -3.26
N LYS A 71 3.08 10.98 -3.24
CA LYS A 71 3.34 9.87 -4.17
C LYS A 71 2.48 8.68 -3.84
N PHE A 72 2.01 8.02 -4.90
CA PHE A 72 1.24 6.81 -4.83
C PHE A 72 1.84 5.78 -5.77
N SER A 73 2.04 4.57 -5.27
CA SER A 73 2.40 3.42 -6.08
C SER A 73 1.52 2.23 -5.74
N ILE A 74 1.22 1.41 -6.73
CA ILE A 74 0.58 0.12 -6.54
C ILE A 74 1.23 -0.92 -7.44
N SER A 75 1.68 -2.01 -6.83
CA SER A 75 2.42 -3.07 -7.53
C SER A 75 1.91 -4.46 -7.14
N ILE A 76 1.99 -5.40 -8.07
CA ILE A 76 1.78 -6.81 -7.74
C ILE A 76 2.98 -7.34 -6.97
N THR A 77 2.70 -8.06 -5.88
CA THR A 77 3.73 -8.74 -5.08
C THR A 77 3.57 -10.26 -5.18
N ASN A 78 4.65 -11.00 -4.93
CA ASN A 78 4.59 -12.46 -4.87
C ASN A 78 4.06 -12.91 -3.50
N THR A 79 3.28 -13.99 -3.50
CA THR A 79 2.78 -14.71 -2.32
C THR A 79 3.85 -14.96 -1.28
N LEU A 80 5.08 -15.32 -1.67
CA LEU A 80 6.16 -15.56 -0.70
C LEU A 80 6.52 -14.28 0.07
N PHE A 81 6.69 -13.15 -0.63
CA PHE A 81 7.02 -11.87 -0.01
C PHE A 81 5.88 -11.37 0.88
N PHE A 82 4.63 -11.55 0.45
CA PHE A 82 3.45 -11.25 1.25
C PHE A 82 3.40 -12.04 2.56
N PHE A 83 3.66 -13.36 2.52
CA PHE A 83 3.69 -14.19 3.72
C PHE A 83 4.82 -13.79 4.67
N LEU A 84 6.01 -13.51 4.13
CA LEU A 84 7.13 -13.03 4.92
C LEU A 84 6.79 -11.71 5.62
N ALA A 85 6.24 -10.73 4.89
CA ALA A 85 5.80 -9.45 5.44
C ALA A 85 4.76 -9.63 6.57
N ARG A 86 3.80 -10.55 6.42
CA ARG A 86 2.83 -10.85 7.48
C ARG A 86 3.44 -11.60 8.67
N SER A 87 4.39 -12.51 8.43
CA SER A 87 5.04 -13.26 9.52
C SER A 87 5.87 -12.33 10.40
N SER A 88 6.57 -11.37 9.80
CA SER A 88 7.34 -10.36 10.53
C SER A 88 6.41 -9.49 11.37
N ALA A 89 5.28 -9.03 10.82
CA ALA A 89 4.30 -8.26 11.58
C ALA A 89 3.73 -9.03 12.79
N LYS A 90 3.52 -10.35 12.65
CA LYS A 90 3.05 -11.20 13.75
C LYS A 90 4.13 -11.41 14.82
N LEU A 91 5.40 -11.49 14.42
CA LEU A 91 6.53 -11.59 15.34
C LEU A 91 6.73 -10.29 16.13
N THR A 92 6.63 -9.13 15.48
CA THR A 92 6.74 -7.82 16.15
C THR A 92 5.62 -7.62 17.17
N PHE A 93 4.40 -8.05 16.86
CA PHE A 93 3.27 -8.00 17.80
C PHE A 93 3.51 -8.89 19.03
N LEU A 94 3.99 -10.12 18.82
CA LEU A 94 4.31 -11.05 19.91
C LEU A 94 5.42 -10.50 20.82
N ILE A 95 6.45 -9.89 20.25
CA ILE A 95 7.55 -9.28 21.02
C ILE A 95 7.04 -8.07 21.82
N SER A 96 6.13 -7.27 21.26
CA SER A 96 5.54 -6.13 21.99
C SER A 96 4.64 -6.55 23.17
N GLU A 97 3.92 -7.67 23.07
CA GLU A 97 3.14 -8.22 24.20
C GLU A 97 4.05 -8.78 25.30
N ILE A 98 5.18 -9.40 24.93
CA ILE A 98 6.15 -9.94 25.90
C ILE A 98 6.88 -8.81 26.64
N TYR A 99 7.18 -7.70 25.98
CA TYR A 99 7.89 -6.56 26.60
C TYR A 99 6.98 -5.61 27.41
N GLN A 100 5.66 -5.80 27.39
CA GLN A 100 4.68 -5.04 28.18
C GLN A 100 4.19 -5.80 29.44
N GLN A 101 4.80 -6.96 29.77
CA GLN A 101 4.66 -7.66 31.05
C GLN A 101 5.92 -7.53 31.89
#